data_AF-A0A3Q9F5T0-F1
#
_entry.id   AF-A0A3Q9F5T0-F1
#
_cell.length_a   1.000
_cell.length_b   1.000
_cell.length_c   1.000
_cell.angle_alpha   90.00
_cell.angle_beta   90.00
_cell.angle_gamma   90.00
#
_symmetry.space_group_name_H-M   'P 1'
#
loop_
_entity.id
_entity.type
_entity.pdbx_description
1 polymer ?
#
loop_
_entity_poly.entity_id
_entity_poly.type
_entity_poly.pdbx_seq_one_letter_code
_entity_poly.pdbx_strand_id
1 'polypeptide(L)' 'MLADNHIDLELALRKIHELGVADGDLGYAYWYEVGRLLQRAANMQAEIDLLRKELEQCRATRADADGAVKQRQRSASKAK' A
#
# COMPACT_ATOMS: atom_id res chain seq x y z
N MET A 1 -2.89 10.49 -17.71
CA MET A 1 -1.66 9.79 -17.30
C MET A 1 -1.17 10.46 -16.04
N LEU A 2 -1.42 9.86 -14.87
CA LEU A 2 -0.70 10.25 -13.66
C LEU A 2 0.72 9.74 -13.90
N ALA A 3 1.65 10.66 -14.13
CA ALA A 3 3.06 10.31 -14.23
C ALA A 3 3.41 9.46 -13.02
N ASP A 4 4.12 8.37 -13.27
CA ASP A 4 4.67 7.47 -12.27
C ASP A 4 5.75 8.23 -11.49
N ASN A 5 5.31 9.22 -10.71
CA ASN A 5 6.14 10.05 -9.84
C ASN A 5 6.39 9.25 -8.57
N HIS A 6 7.06 8.12 -8.73
CA HIS A 6 7.57 7.35 -7.60
C HIS A 6 8.61 8.21 -6.90
N ILE A 7 8.21 8.80 -5.77
CA ILE A 7 9.13 9.55 -4.92
C ILE A 7 10.05 8.52 -4.27
N ASP A 8 11.33 8.56 -4.61
CA ASP A 8 12.36 7.87 -3.84
C ASP A 8 12.36 8.50 -2.44
N LEU A 9 11.75 7.79 -1.49
CA LEU A 9 11.55 8.27 -0.12
C LEU A 9 12.89 8.47 0.58
N GLU A 10 13.87 7.61 0.34
CA GLU A 10 15.19 7.72 0.97
C GLU A 10 15.89 8.99 0.48
N LEU A 11 15.87 9.23 -0.83
CA LEU A 11 16.41 10.46 -1.41
C LEU A 11 15.67 11.70 -0.88
N ALA A 12 14.34 11.66 -0.80
CA ALA A 12 13.53 12.78 -0.31
C ALA A 12 13.86 13.11 1.14
N LEU A 13 13.92 12.11 2.03
CA LEU A 13 14.24 12.31 3.44
C LEU A 13 15.67 12.84 3.64
N ARG A 14 16.63 12.34 2.86
CA ARG A 14 18.00 12.86 2.87
C ARG A 14 18.03 14.34 2.47
N LYS A 15 17.32 14.72 1.40
CA LYS A 15 17.26 16.12 0.94
C LYS A 15 16.56 17.05 1.93
N ILE A 16 15.50 16.59 2.58
CA ILE A 16 14.82 17.35 3.63
C ILE A 16 15.74 17.56 4.83
N HIS A 17 16.53 16.55 5.20
CA HIS A 17 17.52 16.70 6.26
C HIS A 17 18.61 17.73 5.91
N GLU A 18 19.13 17.69 4.67
CA GLU A 18 20.10 18.69 4.17
C GLU A 18 19.52 20.12 4.24
N LEU A 19 18.26 20.32 3.85
CA LEU A 19 17.57 21.62 3.95
C LEU A 19 17.41 22.07 5.41
N GLY A 20 17.02 21.16 6.30
CA GLY A 20 16.89 21.43 7.72
C GLY A 20 18.19 21.92 8.35
N VAL A 21 19.32 21.31 8.00
CA VAL A 21 20.64 21.73 8.49
C VAL A 21 21.03 23.11 7.95
N ALA A 22 20.69 23.43 6.69
CA ALA A 22 21.01 24.70 6.07
C ALA A 22 20.24 25.90 6.66
N ASP A 23 19.00 25.68 7.09
CA ASP A 23 18.10 26.73 7.61
C ASP A 23 18.27 27.00 9.13
N GLY A 24 19.21 26.33 9.79
CA GLY A 24 19.44 26.43 11.23
C GLY A 24 18.35 25.76 12.09
N ASP A 25 18.42 25.88 13.41
CA ASP A 25 17.62 25.07 14.35
C ASP A 25 16.09 25.12 14.11
N LEU A 26 15.55 26.29 13.73
CA LEU A 26 14.12 26.44 13.44
C LEU A 26 13.73 25.74 12.13
N GLY A 27 14.56 25.85 11.10
CA GLY A 27 14.37 25.14 9.84
C GLY A 27 14.56 23.63 10.00
N TYR A 28 15.52 23.20 10.81
CA TYR A 28 15.74 21.80 11.14
C TYR A 28 14.49 21.16 11.76
N ALA A 29 13.91 21.78 12.78
CA ALA A 29 12.71 21.25 13.43
C ALA A 29 11.55 21.14 12.44
N TYR A 30 11.32 22.17 11.62
CA TYR A 30 10.27 22.16 10.61
C TYR A 30 10.47 21.04 9.56
N TRP A 31 11.63 21.01 8.93
CA TRP A 31 11.93 20.02 7.89
C TRP A 31 11.97 18.60 8.44
N TYR A 32 12.46 18.40 9.67
CA TYR A 32 12.38 17.12 10.35
C TYR A 32 10.94 16.62 10.51
N GLU A 33 10.01 17.48 10.95
CA GLU A 33 8.59 17.12 11.05
C GLU A 33 7.98 16.78 9.69
N VAL A 34 8.32 17.53 8.63
CA VAL A 34 7.91 17.22 7.25
C VAL A 34 8.42 15.84 6.81
N GLY A 35 9.68 15.53 7.10
CA GLY A 35 10.26 14.20 6.83
C GLY A 35 9.52 13.08 7.56
N ARG A 36 9.20 13.27 8.85
CA ARG A 36 8.42 12.28 9.61
C ARG A 36 7.02 12.05 9.02
N LEU A 37 6.36 13.11 8.53
CA LEU A 37 5.05 12.99 7.89
C LEU A 37 5.13 12.15 6.62
N LEU A 38 6.14 12.38 5.77
CA LEU A 38 6.36 11.59 4.57
C LEU A 38 6.64 10.13 4.88
N GLN A 39 7.49 9.84 5.87
CA GLN A 39 7.77 8.47 6.30
C GLN A 39 6.49 7.76 6.79
N ARG A 40 5.66 8.45 7.57
CA ARG A 40 4.39 7.89 8.05
C ARG A 40 3.42 7.62 6.90
N ALA A 41 3.32 8.53 5.93
CA ALA A 41 2.47 8.34 4.76
C ALA A 41 2.93 7.14 3.91
N ALA A 42 4.23 6.99 3.71
CA ALA A 42 4.78 5.84 2.99
C ALA A 42 4.49 4.51 3.72
N ASN A 43 4.64 4.48 5.04
CA ASN A 43 4.32 3.30 5.84
C ASN A 43 2.81 2.94 5.73
N MET A 44 1.93 3.94 5.81
CA MET A 44 0.49 3.73 5.62
C MET A 44 0.16 3.22 4.20
N GLN A 45 0.84 3.74 3.18
CA GLN A 45 0.65 3.27 1.81
C GLN A 45 1.05 1.79 1.66
N ALA A 46 2.19 1.39 2.25
CA ALA A 46 2.62 -0.01 2.26
C ALA A 46 1.63 -0.93 2.98
N GLU A 47 1.06 -0.48 4.11
CA GLU A 47 0.01 -1.21 4.84
C GLU A 47 -1.27 -1.34 4.02
N ILE A 48 -1.70 -0.27 3.35
CA ILE A 48 -2.86 -0.30 2.43
C ILE A 48 -2.62 -1.32 1.31
N ASP A 49 -1.43 -1.35 0.72
CA ASP A 49 -1.12 -2.26 -0.37
C ASP A 49 -1.03 -3.72 0.10
N LEU A 50 -0.57 -3.97 1.33
CA LEU A 50 -0.65 -5.28 1.97
C LEU A 50 -2.11 -5.71 2.16
N LEU A 51 -2.93 -4.87 2.80
CA LEU A 51 -4.34 -5.16 3.07
C LEU A 51 -5.12 -5.37 1.78
N ARG A 52 -4.82 -4.64 0.71
CA ARG A 52 -5.41 -4.84 -0.61
C ARG A 52 -5.12 -6.24 -1.15
N LYS A 53 -3.86 -6.70 -1.07
CA LYS A 53 -3.46 -8.05 -1.50
C LYS A 53 -4.17 -9.13 -0.70
N GLU A 54 -4.24 -8.99 0.63
CA GLU A 54 -4.95 -9.94 1.49
C GLU A 54 -6.45 -10.01 1.14
N LEU A 55 -7.06 -8.86 0.86
CA LEU A 55 -8.46 -8.77 0.50
C LEU A 55 -8.74 -9.42 -0.86
N GLU A 56 -7.86 -9.22 -1.84
CA GLU A 56 -7.92 -9.91 -3.14
C GLU A 56 -7.81 -11.43 -3.00
N GLN A 57 -6.89 -11.92 -2.17
CA GLN A 57 -6.75 -13.36 -1.89
C GLN A 57 -8.01 -13.94 -1.21
N CYS A 58 -8.58 -13.22 -0.26
CA CYS A 58 -9.84 -13.61 0.39
C CYS A 58 -10.99 -13.71 -0.62
N ARG A 59 -11.08 -12.74 -1.54
CA ARG A 59 -12.10 -12.72 -2.60
C ARG A 59 -11.93 -13.89 -3.59
N ALA A 60 -10.69 -14.17 -4.00
CA ALA A 60 -10.39 -15.29 -4.89
C ALA A 60 -10.80 -16.63 -4.25
N THR A 61 -10.38 -16.86 -3.00
CA THR A 61 -10.73 -18.09 -2.26
C THR A 61 -12.24 -18.29 -2.14
N ARG A 62 -13.01 -17.22 -1.90
CA ARG A 62 -14.47 -17.28 -1.85
C ARG A 62 -15.08 -17.61 -3.21
N ALA A 63 -14.58 -17.00 -4.28
CA ALA A 63 -15.06 -17.26 -5.65
C ALA A 63 -14.82 -18.73 -6.05
N ASP A 64 -13.67 -19.29 -5.68
CA ASP A 64 -13.32 -20.69 -5.95
C ASP A 64 -14.24 -21.65 -5.18
N ALA A 65 -14.50 -21.35 -3.90
CA ALA A 65 -15.42 -22.13 -3.07
C ALA A 65 -16.85 -22.12 -3.66
N ASP A 66 -17.36 -20.95 -4.06
CA ASP A 66 -18.68 -20.80 -4.66
C ASP A 66 -18.77 -21.54 -6.02
N GLY A 67 -17.70 -21.51 -6.81
CA GLY A 67 -17.59 -22.27 -8.06
C GLY A 67 -17.64 -23.78 -7.83
N ALA A 68 -16.90 -24.29 -6.84
CA ALA A 68 -16.88 -25.69 -6.47
C ALA A 68 -18.26 -26.20 -6.00
N VAL A 69 -18.99 -25.39 -5.22
CA VAL A 69 -20.35 -25.72 -4.77
C VAL A 69 -21.32 -25.82 -5.95
N LYS A 70 -21.29 -24.85 -6.88
CA LYS A 70 -22.14 -24.86 -8.08
C LYS A 70 -21.84 -26.05 -9.00
N GLN A 71 -20.56 -26.42 -9.14
CA GLN A 71 -20.16 -27.58 -9.95
C GLN A 71 -20.71 -28.89 -9.33
N ARG A 72 -20.57 -29.08 -8.01
CA ARG A 72 -21.11 -30.26 -7.30
C ARG A 72 -22.63 -30.41 -7.49
N GLN A 73 -23.39 -29.32 -7.39
CA GLN A 73 -24.85 -29.34 -7.58
C GLN A 73 -25.25 -29.71 -9.02
N ARG A 74 -24.51 -29.23 -10.02
CA ARG A 74 -24.76 -29.56 -11.44
C ARG A 74 -24.47 -31.03 -11.75
N SER A 75 -23.39 -31.59 -11.22
CA SER A 75 -23.05 -33.02 -11.38
C SER A 75 -24.13 -33.92 -10.77
N ALA A 76 -24.65 -33.54 -9.60
CA ALA A 76 -25.70 -34.31 -8.92
C ALA A 76 -27.05 -34.26 -9.64
N SER A 77 -27.39 -33.14 -10.30
CA SER A 77 -28.63 -33.04 -11.10
C SER A 77 -28.55 -33.79 -12.44
N LYS A 78 -27.36 -34.01 -12.99
CA LYS A 78 -27.18 -34.71 -14.29
C LYS A 78 -27.14 -36.24 -14.15
N ALA A 79 -26.97 -36.75 -12.93
CA ALA A 79 -26.93 -38.17 -12.61
C ALA A 79 -28.30 -38.74 -12.17
N LYS A 80 -29.35 -37.91 -12.18
CA LYS A 80 -30.76 -38.28 -11.99
C LYS A 80 -31.48 -38.18 -13.33
#